data_AF-A0A199V7I7-F1
#
_entry.id   AF-A0A199V7I7-F1
#
_cell.length_a   1.000
_cell.length_b   1.000
_cell.length_c   1.000
_cell.angle_alpha   90.00
_cell.angle_beta   90.00
_cell.angle_gamma   90.00
#
_symmetry.space_group_name_H-M   'P 1'
#
loop_
_entity.id
_entity.type
_entity.pdbx_description
1 polymer ?
#
loop_
_entity_poly.entity_id
_entity_poly.type
_entity_poly.pdbx_seq_one_letter_code
_entity_poly.pdbx_strand_id
1 'polypeptide(L)'
;MLQDQLFVLDTMNNNLSGQIPASLGKQTDLSILNLRNNSLSGEIPSSLQYCTELIILDLGYNNFSGTIPEWIGQNLSVLMVLSLRSNAFLGSIPSEIVRLGYLRILDLSHNSLSGTIPRSIGKFSSTASEKGIPKDYIRYLEDESDEGLMGSLYFVVKGETRDYAKLLYLFESIDLSCNDLYGEIPDEIRDSQALQNLSFSMNHLTGHIPDQIGKMHALESLDVAMNNLSGTIPQSLATLNYLSHLNVSYNNLSGKIPSGYQLQTLDDPSIYIGNPYLCGPPTTQSCSGNETTHVVGKKSHGRFERLGLYVLNTLSTEGIQAFVASGCFETERNALLAFKADLIDPRNRLASWKSQNCCTWKGVVCSNTSGHILKLNLRNSYDNFDYLYYGKRPSALGGKISPSWLLLNHLEHLDLSLNNFSEIRIP
;
A
#
# COMPACT_ATOMS: atom_id res chain seq x y z
N MET A 1 7.26 -6.79 -32.37
CA MET A 1 6.42 -5.58 -32.37
C MET A 1 6.11 -5.31 -30.92
N LEU A 2 6.70 -4.25 -30.40
CA LEU A 2 6.75 -3.95 -28.97
C LEU A 2 5.56 -3.03 -28.65
N GLN A 3 4.83 -3.38 -27.61
CA GLN A 3 3.94 -2.46 -26.92
C GLN A 3 4.86 -1.51 -26.15
N ASP A 4 5.06 -0.31 -26.67
CA ASP A 4 6.15 0.56 -26.21
C ASP A 4 5.80 1.43 -24.99
N GLN A 5 4.54 1.45 -24.50
CA GLN A 5 4.12 2.44 -23.51
C GLN A 5 3.06 1.95 -22.51
N LEU A 6 3.26 0.80 -21.85
CA LEU A 6 2.38 0.41 -20.74
C LEU A 6 2.78 1.15 -19.45
N PHE A 7 1.91 2.04 -18.96
CA PHE A 7 2.10 2.79 -17.72
C PHE A 7 1.47 2.11 -16.50
N VAL A 8 0.34 1.43 -16.69
CA VAL A 8 -0.39 0.77 -15.61
C VAL A 8 -0.73 -0.67 -15.99
N LEU A 9 -0.30 -1.60 -15.15
CA LEU A 9 -0.74 -2.98 -15.16
C LEU A 9 -1.34 -3.32 -13.79
N ASP A 10 -2.67 -3.36 -13.72
CA ASP A 10 -3.40 -3.81 -12.55
C ASP A 10 -4.10 -5.14 -12.83
N THR A 11 -3.66 -6.19 -12.13
CA THR A 11 -4.27 -7.52 -12.18
C THR A 11 -4.62 -8.02 -10.78
N MET A 12 -4.76 -7.11 -9.82
CA MET A 12 -4.96 -7.47 -8.42
C MET A 12 -6.19 -8.36 -8.22
N ASN A 13 -6.18 -9.17 -7.17
CA ASN A 13 -7.28 -10.04 -6.79
C ASN A 13 -7.77 -10.87 -7.98
N ASN A 14 -6.88 -11.69 -8.53
CA ASN A 14 -7.19 -12.68 -9.55
C ASN A 14 -6.69 -14.06 -9.10
N ASN A 15 -6.74 -15.04 -9.98
CA ASN A 15 -6.18 -16.37 -9.73
C ASN A 15 -5.02 -16.66 -10.70
N LEU A 16 -4.21 -15.66 -11.06
CA LEU A 16 -3.08 -15.83 -11.98
C LEU A 16 -1.98 -16.69 -11.34
N SER A 17 -1.21 -17.43 -12.14
CA SER A 17 -0.13 -18.30 -11.67
C SER A 17 1.16 -18.16 -12.47
N GLY A 18 2.22 -18.86 -12.06
CA GLY A 18 3.53 -18.81 -12.71
C GLY A 18 4.36 -17.61 -12.26
N GLN A 19 5.37 -17.24 -13.07
CA GLN A 19 6.34 -16.19 -12.74
C GLN A 19 5.98 -14.87 -13.43
N ILE A 20 6.49 -13.76 -12.91
CA ILE A 20 6.50 -12.49 -13.64
C ILE A 20 7.41 -12.64 -14.87
N PRO A 21 6.92 -12.41 -16.09
CA PRO A 21 7.72 -12.58 -17.29
C PRO A 21 8.79 -11.49 -17.39
N ALA A 22 10.03 -11.86 -17.73
CA ALA A 22 11.13 -10.91 -17.86
C ALA A 22 10.90 -9.85 -18.96
N SER A 23 10.01 -10.12 -19.92
CA SER A 23 9.59 -9.14 -20.93
C SER A 23 8.89 -7.92 -20.34
N LEU A 24 8.31 -8.01 -19.14
CA LEU A 24 7.70 -6.86 -18.47
C LEU A 24 8.74 -5.78 -18.15
N GLY A 25 10.01 -6.15 -17.98
CA GLY A 25 11.10 -5.18 -17.81
C GLY A 25 11.44 -4.35 -19.06
N LYS A 26 10.78 -4.61 -20.21
CA LYS A 26 10.89 -3.75 -21.39
C LYS A 26 9.99 -2.51 -21.30
N GLN A 27 9.02 -2.52 -20.37
CA GLN A 27 8.04 -1.44 -20.22
C GLN A 27 8.65 -0.43 -19.26
N THR A 28 9.58 0.37 -19.78
CA THR A 28 10.38 1.32 -18.99
C THR A 28 9.53 2.44 -18.40
N ASP A 29 8.41 2.75 -19.05
CA ASP A 29 7.45 3.77 -18.64
C ASP A 29 6.40 3.24 -17.63
N LEU A 30 6.57 2.00 -17.14
CA LEU A 30 5.63 1.38 -16.19
C LEU A 30 5.68 2.12 -14.84
N SER A 31 4.57 2.77 -14.49
CA SER A 31 4.40 3.53 -13.25
C SER A 31 3.71 2.73 -12.14
N ILE A 32 2.78 1.85 -12.51
CA ILE A 32 2.00 1.05 -11.55
C ILE A 32 2.05 -0.42 -11.98
N LEU A 33 2.61 -1.25 -11.11
CA LEU A 33 2.54 -2.70 -11.20
C LEU A 33 1.83 -3.25 -9.96
N ASN A 34 0.56 -3.61 -10.12
CA ASN A 34 -0.26 -4.19 -9.06
C ASN A 34 -0.64 -5.63 -9.41
N LEU A 35 0.03 -6.58 -8.78
CA LEU A 35 -0.16 -8.02 -8.95
C LEU A 35 -0.72 -8.69 -7.68
N ARG A 36 -1.17 -7.88 -6.71
CA ARG A 36 -1.58 -8.32 -5.38
C ARG A 36 -2.63 -9.44 -5.44
N ASN A 37 -2.54 -10.40 -4.53
CA ASN A 37 -3.55 -11.45 -4.31
C ASN A 37 -3.80 -12.26 -5.59
N ASN A 38 -2.78 -13.03 -5.96
CA ASN A 38 -2.76 -14.03 -7.02
C ASN A 38 -1.98 -15.26 -6.52
N SER A 39 -1.72 -16.22 -7.40
CA SER A 39 -0.91 -17.42 -7.13
C SER A 39 0.44 -17.37 -7.85
N LEU A 40 1.02 -16.17 -8.01
CA LEU A 40 2.31 -15.98 -8.67
C LEU A 40 3.46 -16.50 -7.80
N SER A 41 4.55 -16.93 -8.42
CA SER A 41 5.68 -17.57 -7.74
C SER A 41 7.01 -17.26 -8.41
N GLY A 42 8.10 -17.77 -7.84
CA GLY A 42 9.47 -17.50 -8.30
C GLY A 42 10.06 -16.24 -7.67
N GLU A 43 11.19 -15.79 -8.20
CA GLU A 43 11.86 -14.57 -7.75
C GLU A 43 11.36 -13.34 -8.52
N ILE A 44 11.58 -12.15 -7.96
CA ILE A 44 11.32 -10.89 -8.68
C ILE A 44 12.34 -10.79 -9.83
N PRO A 45 11.91 -10.74 -11.10
CA PRO A 45 12.84 -10.77 -12.23
C PRO A 45 13.66 -9.48 -12.28
N SER A 46 14.99 -9.62 -12.41
CA SER A 46 15.94 -8.49 -12.43
C SER A 46 15.70 -7.51 -13.58
N SER A 47 14.99 -7.92 -14.63
CA SER A 47 14.57 -7.02 -15.71
C SER A 47 13.70 -5.86 -15.23
N LEU A 48 13.00 -5.98 -14.10
CA LEU A 48 12.22 -4.88 -13.52
C LEU A 48 13.10 -3.73 -13.00
N GLN A 49 14.42 -3.92 -12.89
CA GLN A 49 15.36 -2.84 -12.56
C GLN A 49 15.38 -1.70 -13.59
N TYR A 50 14.83 -1.94 -14.79
CA TYR A 50 14.74 -0.97 -15.88
C TYR A 50 13.42 -0.18 -15.88
N CYS A 51 12.43 -0.56 -15.06
CA CYS A 51 11.17 0.16 -14.90
C CYS A 51 11.34 1.30 -13.88
N THR A 52 12.23 2.25 -14.19
CA THR A 52 12.67 3.30 -13.24
C THR A 52 11.59 4.30 -12.88
N GLU A 53 10.49 4.35 -13.65
CA GLU A 53 9.33 5.20 -13.40
C GLU A 53 8.30 4.57 -12.44
N LEU A 54 8.57 3.38 -11.89
CA LEU A 54 7.65 2.72 -10.95
C LEU A 54 7.41 3.57 -9.70
N ILE A 55 6.14 3.94 -9.50
CA ILE A 55 5.60 4.64 -8.34
C ILE A 55 4.99 3.64 -7.36
N ILE A 56 4.31 2.61 -7.88
CA ILE A 56 3.65 1.57 -7.09
C ILE A 56 4.11 0.20 -7.56
N LEU A 57 4.69 -0.57 -6.63
CA LEU A 57 4.97 -1.99 -6.78
C LEU A 57 4.27 -2.76 -5.66
N ASP A 58 3.12 -3.36 -5.97
CA ASP A 58 2.39 -4.24 -5.04
C ASP A 58 2.37 -5.68 -5.57
N LEU A 59 3.16 -6.53 -4.91
CA LEU A 59 3.28 -7.96 -5.17
C LEU A 59 2.70 -8.80 -4.01
N GLY A 60 1.99 -8.17 -3.07
CA GLY A 60 1.55 -8.81 -1.85
C GLY A 60 0.56 -9.97 -2.08
N TYR A 61 0.43 -10.88 -1.12
CA TYR A 61 -0.46 -12.05 -1.18
C TYR A 61 -0.21 -12.90 -2.43
N ASN A 62 1.03 -13.36 -2.58
CA ASN A 62 1.44 -14.27 -3.64
C ASN A 62 2.34 -15.35 -3.04
N ASN A 63 3.04 -16.10 -3.88
CA ASN A 63 3.94 -17.18 -3.51
C ASN A 63 5.37 -16.92 -4.01
N PHE A 64 5.78 -15.64 -4.08
CA PHE A 64 7.14 -15.23 -4.46
C PHE A 64 8.16 -15.68 -3.41
N SER A 65 9.37 -15.97 -3.86
CA SER A 65 10.47 -16.46 -3.02
C SER A 65 11.80 -15.76 -3.37
N GLY A 66 12.88 -16.17 -2.72
CA GLY A 66 14.20 -15.57 -2.88
C GLY A 66 14.41 -14.37 -1.96
N THR A 67 15.44 -13.57 -2.25
CA THR A 67 15.76 -12.37 -1.46
C THR A 67 15.09 -11.13 -2.05
N ILE A 68 14.89 -10.09 -1.23
CA ILE A 68 14.50 -8.77 -1.73
C ILE A 68 15.71 -8.20 -2.49
N PRO A 69 15.62 -7.92 -3.80
CA PRO A 69 16.78 -7.47 -4.55
C PRO A 69 17.20 -6.03 -4.21
N GLU A 70 18.52 -5.80 -4.10
CA GLU A 70 19.08 -4.48 -3.83
C GLU A 70 18.72 -3.43 -4.90
N TRP A 71 18.56 -3.87 -6.16
CA TRP A 71 18.23 -2.97 -7.27
C TRP A 71 16.90 -2.24 -7.08
N ILE A 72 15.99 -2.75 -6.24
CA ILE A 72 14.76 -2.03 -5.88
C ILE A 72 15.13 -0.66 -5.29
N GLY A 73 16.00 -0.64 -4.29
CA GLY A 73 16.49 0.61 -3.69
C GLY A 73 17.45 1.38 -4.59
N GLN A 74 18.25 0.69 -5.42
CA GLN A 74 19.26 1.36 -6.26
C GLN A 74 18.64 2.08 -7.47
N ASN A 75 17.59 1.51 -8.07
CA ASN A 75 17.10 1.95 -9.37
C ASN A 75 15.69 2.57 -9.33
N LEU A 76 14.79 2.14 -8.43
CA LEU A 76 13.39 2.60 -8.42
C LEU A 76 13.22 3.90 -7.62
N SER A 77 13.95 4.94 -8.02
CA SER A 77 14.15 6.14 -7.20
C SER A 77 12.89 6.99 -6.94
N VAL A 78 11.81 6.78 -7.71
CA VAL A 78 10.52 7.47 -7.59
C VAL A 78 9.43 6.63 -6.90
N LEU A 79 9.78 5.44 -6.41
CA LEU A 79 8.84 4.51 -5.78
C LEU A 79 8.23 5.13 -4.51
N MET A 80 6.90 5.18 -4.46
CA MET A 80 6.12 5.61 -3.30
C MET A 80 5.59 4.43 -2.49
N VAL A 81 5.35 3.29 -3.14
CA VAL A 81 4.77 2.11 -2.50
C VAL A 81 5.56 0.87 -2.88
N LEU A 82 6.07 0.19 -1.85
CA LEU A 82 6.63 -1.15 -1.96
C LEU A 82 5.86 -2.09 -1.03
N SER A 83 5.08 -3.01 -1.61
CA SER A 83 4.33 -4.03 -0.88
C SER A 83 4.72 -5.42 -1.36
N LEU A 84 5.37 -6.18 -0.47
CA LEU A 84 5.78 -7.57 -0.65
C LEU A 84 5.10 -8.51 0.36
N ARG A 85 4.07 -8.02 1.07
CA ARG A 85 3.37 -8.72 2.14
C ARG A 85 2.94 -10.13 1.78
N SER A 86 2.97 -11.07 2.72
CA SER A 86 2.38 -12.41 2.54
C SER A 86 2.94 -13.10 1.30
N ASN A 87 4.25 -13.35 1.33
CA ASN A 87 5.02 -14.12 0.36
C ASN A 87 6.00 -15.04 1.12
N ALA A 88 6.98 -15.63 0.43
CA ALA A 88 8.04 -16.45 1.01
C ALA A 88 9.44 -15.82 0.82
N PHE A 89 9.55 -14.50 0.92
CA PHE A 89 10.85 -13.81 0.85
C PHE A 89 11.71 -14.15 2.06
N LEU A 90 13.02 -14.33 1.81
CA LEU A 90 14.03 -14.69 2.80
C LEU A 90 15.21 -13.72 2.79
N GLY A 91 16.13 -13.89 3.75
CA GLY A 91 17.32 -13.04 3.87
C GLY A 91 17.04 -11.70 4.52
N SER A 92 18.00 -10.78 4.43
CA SER A 92 17.92 -9.47 5.07
C SER A 92 17.18 -8.43 4.25
N ILE A 93 16.60 -7.44 4.94
CA ILE A 93 16.09 -6.21 4.33
C ILE A 93 17.29 -5.42 3.75
N PRO A 94 17.34 -5.14 2.42
CA PRO A 94 18.44 -4.41 1.81
C PRO A 94 18.58 -2.99 2.36
N SER A 95 19.83 -2.56 2.59
CA SER A 95 20.11 -1.21 3.10
C SER A 95 19.78 -0.11 2.08
N GLU A 96 19.77 -0.49 0.79
CA GLU A 96 19.48 0.33 -0.38
C GLU A 96 18.09 0.94 -0.37
N ILE A 97 17.14 0.38 0.41
CA ILE A 97 15.80 0.95 0.61
C ILE A 97 15.89 2.42 1.09
N VAL A 98 16.98 2.80 1.76
CA VAL A 98 17.28 4.18 2.15
C VAL A 98 17.28 5.17 0.98
N ARG A 99 17.54 4.70 -0.24
CA ARG A 99 17.65 5.53 -1.45
C ARG A 99 16.28 5.83 -2.08
N LEU A 100 15.21 5.18 -1.64
CA LEU A 100 13.85 5.38 -2.10
C LEU A 100 13.28 6.70 -1.54
N GLY A 101 13.77 7.81 -2.05
CA GLY A 101 13.51 9.13 -1.48
C GLY A 101 12.08 9.67 -1.68
N TYR A 102 11.15 8.89 -2.23
CA TYR A 102 9.72 9.20 -2.31
C TYR A 102 8.85 8.17 -1.58
N LEU A 103 9.46 7.16 -0.95
CA LEU A 103 8.72 6.05 -0.34
C LEU A 103 7.81 6.58 0.77
N ARG A 104 6.57 6.11 0.75
CA ARG A 104 5.54 6.40 1.75
C ARG A 104 5.14 5.13 2.48
N ILE A 105 5.00 4.04 1.73
CA ILE A 105 4.54 2.76 2.27
C ILE A 105 5.57 1.68 1.97
N LEU A 106 6.06 1.08 3.05
CA LEU A 106 6.87 -0.14 3.04
C LEU A 106 6.12 -1.24 3.80
N ASP A 107 5.60 -2.23 3.08
CA ASP A 107 4.94 -3.39 3.67
C ASP A 107 5.68 -4.68 3.25
N LEU A 108 6.49 -5.20 4.18
CA LEU A 108 7.26 -6.44 4.01
C LEU A 108 6.75 -7.56 4.93
N SER A 109 5.57 -7.38 5.52
CA SER A 109 5.05 -8.25 6.55
C SER A 109 4.70 -9.66 6.05
N HIS A 110 4.58 -10.63 6.95
CA HIS A 110 4.25 -12.02 6.61
C HIS A 110 5.19 -12.61 5.54
N ASN A 111 6.48 -12.64 5.85
CA ASN A 111 7.51 -13.30 5.06
C ASN A 111 8.42 -14.11 6.01
N SER A 112 9.57 -14.56 5.51
CA SER A 112 10.61 -15.21 6.31
C SER A 112 11.90 -14.38 6.30
N LEU A 113 11.75 -13.05 6.36
CA LEU A 113 12.89 -12.13 6.40
C LEU A 113 13.62 -12.26 7.72
N SER A 114 14.95 -12.23 7.68
CA SER A 114 15.83 -12.38 8.83
C SER A 114 16.87 -11.26 8.88
N GLY A 115 17.77 -11.30 9.85
CA GLY A 115 18.75 -10.22 10.04
C GLY A 115 18.19 -9.07 10.87
N THR A 116 18.96 -8.00 10.96
CA THR A 116 18.58 -6.80 11.74
C THR A 116 17.80 -5.81 10.89
N ILE A 117 16.92 -5.05 11.53
CA ILE A 117 16.30 -3.87 10.91
C ILE A 117 17.41 -2.87 10.55
N PRO A 118 17.53 -2.44 9.27
CA PRO A 118 18.54 -1.45 8.89
C PRO A 118 18.38 -0.16 9.69
N ARG A 119 19.46 0.36 10.28
CA ARG A 119 19.42 1.64 11.02
C ARG A 119 18.88 2.78 10.19
N SER A 120 19.11 2.75 8.88
CA SER A 120 18.66 3.78 7.95
C SER A 120 17.20 3.64 7.49
N ILE A 121 16.44 2.67 8.01
CA ILE A 121 15.08 2.38 7.51
C ILE A 121 14.15 3.59 7.57
N GLY A 122 14.36 4.52 8.52
CA GLY A 122 13.50 5.71 8.64
C GLY A 122 13.85 6.89 7.71
N LYS A 123 15.01 6.87 7.04
CA LYS A 123 15.48 8.05 6.29
C LYS A 123 14.72 8.33 4.99
N PHE A 124 13.96 7.37 4.47
CA PHE A 124 13.15 7.62 3.27
C PHE A 124 12.05 8.66 3.54
N SER A 125 11.49 8.67 4.76
CA SER A 125 10.39 9.57 5.15
C SER A 125 10.83 11.04 5.20
N SER A 126 12.00 11.32 5.76
CA SER A 126 12.57 12.68 5.75
C SER A 126 12.87 13.16 4.33
N THR A 127 13.48 12.32 3.51
CA THR A 127 13.78 12.63 2.10
C THR A 127 12.50 12.87 1.29
N ALA A 128 11.48 12.05 1.51
CA ALA A 128 10.21 12.15 0.79
C ALA A 128 9.42 13.39 1.21
N SER A 129 9.50 13.79 2.47
CA SER A 129 8.93 15.07 2.94
C SER A 129 9.56 16.28 2.25
N GLU A 130 10.87 16.25 1.96
CA GLU A 130 11.57 17.32 1.23
C GLU A 130 11.23 17.34 -0.26
N LYS A 131 11.15 16.17 -0.90
CA LYS A 131 10.92 16.07 -2.34
C LYS A 131 9.46 16.27 -2.76
N GLY A 132 8.51 16.07 -1.84
CA GLY A 132 7.07 16.16 -2.15
C GLY A 132 6.56 14.95 -2.92
N ILE A 133 5.75 15.19 -3.95
CA ILE A 133 5.04 14.16 -4.73
C ILE A 133 5.64 14.12 -6.15
N PRO A 134 5.93 12.93 -6.73
CA PRO A 134 6.35 12.81 -8.12
C PRO A 134 5.34 13.46 -9.08
N LYS A 135 5.80 14.17 -10.11
CA LYS A 135 4.92 14.89 -11.06
C LYS A 135 3.94 13.96 -11.77
N ASP A 136 4.38 12.76 -12.15
CA ASP A 136 3.53 11.79 -12.82
C ASP A 136 2.45 11.21 -11.87
N TYR A 137 2.72 11.17 -10.57
CA TYR A 137 1.70 10.83 -9.59
C TYR A 137 0.58 11.89 -9.52
N ILE A 138 0.94 13.18 -9.66
CA ILE A 138 -0.06 14.27 -9.70
C ILE A 138 -1.03 14.09 -10.86
N ARG A 139 -0.53 13.66 -12.04
CA ARG A 139 -1.39 13.36 -13.20
C ARG A 139 -2.43 12.28 -12.89
N TYR A 140 -2.11 11.30 -12.05
CA TYR A 140 -3.06 10.28 -11.62
C TYR A 140 -4.07 10.78 -10.57
N LEU A 141 -3.71 11.78 -9.77
CA LEU A 141 -4.61 12.44 -8.81
C LEU A 141 -5.60 13.39 -9.48
N GLU A 142 -5.20 14.03 -10.58
CA GLU A 142 -6.00 15.02 -11.32
C GLU A 142 -7.07 14.39 -12.24
N ASP A 143 -7.05 13.07 -12.44
CA ASP A 143 -8.12 12.38 -13.17
C ASP A 143 -9.36 12.22 -12.27
N GLU A 144 -10.30 13.16 -12.43
CA GLU A 144 -11.58 13.17 -11.70
C GLU A 144 -12.62 12.17 -12.25
N SER A 145 -12.27 11.28 -13.19
CA SER A 145 -13.20 10.24 -13.61
C SER A 145 -13.57 9.33 -12.42
N ASP A 146 -14.86 8.99 -12.29
CA ASP A 146 -15.40 8.15 -11.20
C ASP A 146 -14.67 6.79 -11.05
N GLU A 147 -13.93 6.36 -12.07
CA GLU A 147 -13.16 5.11 -12.09
C GLU A 147 -11.67 5.27 -11.73
N GLY A 148 -11.13 6.50 -11.69
CA GLY A 148 -9.73 6.81 -11.38
C GLY A 148 -8.69 6.17 -12.32
N LEU A 149 -7.47 6.74 -12.38
CA LEU A 149 -6.33 6.07 -13.00
C LEU A 149 -5.57 5.17 -12.02
N MET A 150 -5.67 5.47 -10.73
CA MET A 150 -5.22 4.56 -9.69
C MET A 150 -6.34 3.59 -9.36
N GLY A 151 -6.08 2.30 -9.57
CA GLY A 151 -6.85 1.22 -8.97
C GLY A 151 -6.84 1.32 -7.43
N SER A 152 -7.52 0.39 -6.77
CA SER A 152 -7.53 0.36 -5.30
C SER A 152 -6.21 -0.11 -4.73
N LEU A 153 -5.81 0.47 -3.60
CA LEU A 153 -4.58 0.12 -2.91
C LEU A 153 -4.84 -0.11 -1.42
N TYR A 154 -4.93 -1.38 -1.04
CA TYR A 154 -5.39 -1.80 0.29
C TYR A 154 -4.24 -2.09 1.26
N PHE A 155 -4.23 -1.42 2.40
CA PHE A 155 -3.28 -1.68 3.50
C PHE A 155 -3.99 -1.87 4.83
N VAL A 156 -3.35 -2.63 5.72
CA VAL A 156 -3.81 -2.84 7.09
C VAL A 156 -3.19 -1.76 7.99
N VAL A 157 -4.03 -0.94 8.60
CA VAL A 157 -3.62 0.15 9.49
C VAL A 157 -4.57 0.17 10.68
N LYS A 158 -4.04 0.22 11.91
CA LYS A 158 -4.84 0.13 13.15
C LYS A 158 -5.73 -1.12 13.20
N GLY A 159 -5.28 -2.23 12.62
CA GLY A 159 -6.04 -3.48 12.54
C GLY A 159 -7.16 -3.52 11.49
N GLU A 160 -7.30 -2.49 10.66
CA GLU A 160 -8.33 -2.42 9.61
C GLU A 160 -7.71 -2.33 8.21
N THR A 161 -8.27 -3.06 7.25
CA THR A 161 -7.92 -2.90 5.83
C THR A 161 -8.61 -1.67 5.24
N ARG A 162 -7.85 -0.73 4.69
CA ARG A 162 -8.35 0.51 4.08
C ARG A 162 -7.75 0.75 2.69
N ASP A 163 -8.52 1.38 1.80
CA ASP A 163 -8.04 1.82 0.50
C ASP A 163 -7.36 3.20 0.63
N TYR A 164 -6.07 3.24 0.36
CA TYR A 164 -5.23 4.44 0.46
C TYR A 164 -4.91 5.07 -0.88
N ALA A 165 -5.45 4.57 -2.00
CA ALA A 165 -5.11 5.07 -3.33
C ALA A 165 -5.20 6.62 -3.41
N LYS A 166 -6.27 7.22 -2.89
CA LYS A 166 -6.47 8.68 -2.90
C LYS A 166 -5.75 9.44 -1.78
N LEU A 167 -5.07 8.73 -0.88
CA LEU A 167 -4.46 9.27 0.35
C LEU A 167 -2.95 8.98 0.46
N LEU A 168 -2.31 8.40 -0.57
CA LEU A 168 -0.89 8.01 -0.46
C LEU A 168 0.05 9.18 -0.21
N TYR A 169 -0.34 10.39 -0.60
CA TYR A 169 0.44 11.59 -0.33
C TYR A 169 0.33 12.08 1.12
N LEU A 170 -0.61 11.56 1.91
CA LEU A 170 -0.86 11.94 3.31
C LEU A 170 -0.49 10.86 4.30
N PHE A 171 -0.17 9.64 3.86
CA PHE A 171 -0.03 8.48 4.72
C PHE A 171 1.34 7.84 4.58
N GLU A 172 2.02 7.62 5.70
CA GLU A 172 3.30 6.91 5.75
C GLU A 172 3.24 5.72 6.71
N SER A 173 3.74 4.57 6.25
CA SER A 173 3.66 3.30 6.97
C SER A 173 4.88 2.42 6.75
N ILE A 174 5.34 1.82 7.85
CA ILE A 174 6.29 0.72 7.85
C ILE A 174 5.62 -0.47 8.54
N ASP A 175 5.43 -1.56 7.81
CA ASP A 175 4.98 -2.85 8.36
C ASP A 175 6.01 -3.94 8.03
N LEU A 176 6.73 -4.40 9.06
CA LEU A 176 7.68 -5.52 9.01
C LEU A 176 7.19 -6.70 9.86
N SER A 177 5.92 -6.71 10.26
CA SER A 177 5.38 -7.73 11.16
C SER A 177 5.41 -9.15 10.57
N CYS A 178 5.35 -10.17 11.41
CA CYS A 178 5.31 -11.57 11.00
C CYS A 178 6.52 -11.95 10.10
N ASN A 179 7.72 -11.81 10.65
CA ASN A 179 8.99 -12.20 10.02
C ASN A 179 9.92 -12.84 11.07
N ASP A 180 11.15 -13.18 10.69
CA ASP A 180 12.19 -13.75 11.55
C ASP A 180 13.27 -12.69 11.93
N LEU A 181 12.91 -11.40 11.98
CA LEU A 181 13.86 -10.31 12.25
C LEU A 181 14.36 -10.35 13.69
N TYR A 182 15.63 -10.04 13.91
CA TYR A 182 16.27 -10.05 15.23
C TYR A 182 17.14 -8.82 15.48
N GLY A 183 17.66 -8.71 16.70
CA GLY A 183 18.42 -7.54 17.14
C GLY A 183 17.49 -6.43 17.65
N GLU A 184 18.04 -5.23 17.81
CA GLU A 184 17.34 -4.11 18.45
C GLU A 184 16.56 -3.27 17.43
N ILE A 185 15.51 -2.59 17.91
CA ILE A 185 14.84 -1.54 17.15
C ILE A 185 15.80 -0.33 17.07
N PRO A 186 16.16 0.18 15.88
CA PRO A 186 17.15 1.25 15.75
C PRO A 186 16.62 2.60 16.26
N ASP A 187 17.45 3.33 17.01
CA ASP A 187 17.16 4.69 17.48
C ASP A 187 16.91 5.69 16.34
N GLU A 188 17.53 5.43 15.17
CA GLU A 188 17.40 6.22 13.96
C GLU A 188 15.99 6.14 13.32
N ILE A 189 15.08 5.29 13.82
CA ILE A 189 13.67 5.26 13.36
C ILE A 189 12.97 6.62 13.53
N ARG A 190 13.48 7.46 14.44
CA ARG A 190 13.05 8.84 14.63
C ARG A 190 13.11 9.69 13.37
N ASP A 191 13.97 9.36 12.42
CA ASP A 191 14.13 10.13 11.19
C ASP A 191 12.82 10.16 10.36
N SER A 192 11.88 9.23 10.62
CA SER A 192 10.54 9.21 10.00
C SER A 192 9.51 10.07 10.74
N GLN A 193 9.62 11.40 10.62
CA GLN A 193 8.74 12.33 11.34
C GLN A 193 7.28 12.32 10.86
N ALA A 194 7.02 11.93 9.61
CA ALA A 194 5.68 11.85 9.03
C ALA A 194 5.03 10.46 9.17
N LEU A 195 5.73 9.49 9.79
CA LEU A 195 5.24 8.12 9.92
C LEU A 195 4.01 8.04 10.83
N GLN A 196 2.94 7.44 10.32
CA GLN A 196 1.67 7.28 11.03
C GLN A 196 1.47 5.85 11.53
N ASN A 197 2.02 4.86 10.83
CA ASN A 197 1.93 3.45 11.21
C ASN A 197 3.31 2.79 11.28
N LEU A 198 3.61 2.17 12.43
CA LEU A 198 4.83 1.41 12.67
C LEU A 198 4.47 0.06 13.27
N SER A 199 4.70 -1.02 12.51
CA SER A 199 4.42 -2.39 12.94
C SER A 199 5.65 -3.27 12.79
N PHE A 200 6.13 -3.80 13.91
CA PHE A 200 7.25 -4.74 14.02
C PHE A 200 6.86 -6.02 14.77
N SER A 201 5.55 -6.26 14.95
CA SER A 201 5.05 -7.37 15.76
C SER A 201 5.38 -8.74 15.17
N MET A 202 5.34 -9.78 16.01
CA MET A 202 5.61 -11.17 15.59
C MET A 202 6.98 -11.32 14.90
N ASN A 203 8.05 -10.96 15.62
CA ASN A 203 9.44 -11.11 15.21
C ASN A 203 10.28 -11.64 16.41
N HIS A 204 11.61 -11.62 16.31
CA HIS A 204 12.55 -12.00 17.36
C HIS A 204 13.35 -10.80 17.90
N LEU A 205 12.76 -9.60 17.89
CA LEU A 205 13.46 -8.38 18.29
C LEU A 205 13.76 -8.37 19.79
N THR A 206 14.94 -7.86 20.15
CA THR A 206 15.47 -7.77 21.52
C THR A 206 15.79 -6.32 21.88
N GLY A 207 16.42 -6.10 23.03
CA GLY A 207 16.75 -4.75 23.52
C GLY A 207 15.55 -4.07 24.16
N HIS A 208 15.49 -2.74 24.09
CA HIS A 208 14.38 -1.94 24.63
C HIS A 208 13.57 -1.28 23.51
N ILE A 209 12.38 -0.81 23.85
CA ILE A 209 11.64 0.12 22.97
C ILE A 209 12.39 1.46 23.00
N PRO A 210 12.85 2.03 21.86
CA PRO A 210 13.59 3.28 21.86
C PRO A 210 12.79 4.49 22.36
N ASP A 211 13.39 5.28 23.27
CA ASP A 211 12.81 6.56 23.72
C ASP A 211 12.55 7.53 22.56
N GLN A 212 13.30 7.39 21.47
CA GLN A 212 13.21 8.24 20.28
C GLN A 212 11.86 8.12 19.56
N ILE A 213 11.10 7.04 19.76
CA ILE A 213 9.75 6.88 19.20
C ILE A 213 8.83 7.99 19.73
N GLY A 214 9.02 8.47 20.95
CA GLY A 214 8.25 9.61 21.50
C GLY A 214 8.41 10.94 20.75
N LYS A 215 9.40 11.03 19.84
CA LYS A 215 9.62 12.19 18.96
C LYS A 215 8.96 12.05 17.58
N MET A 216 8.26 10.95 17.31
CA MET A 216 7.56 10.71 16.05
C MET A 216 6.14 11.26 16.16
N HIS A 217 5.98 12.58 16.13
CA HIS A 217 4.73 13.23 16.53
C HIS A 217 3.53 12.95 15.62
N ALA A 218 3.73 12.43 14.40
CA ALA A 218 2.64 11.97 13.52
C ALA A 218 2.15 10.54 13.81
N LEU A 219 2.82 9.80 14.71
CA LEU A 219 2.55 8.38 14.92
C LEU A 219 1.14 8.15 15.49
N GLU A 220 0.36 7.34 14.77
CA GLU A 220 -1.02 7.00 15.12
C GLU A 220 -1.19 5.56 15.60
N SER A 221 -0.28 4.67 15.16
CA SER A 221 -0.31 3.24 15.41
C SER A 221 1.10 2.70 15.64
N LEU A 222 1.31 2.06 16.80
CA LEU A 222 2.55 1.38 17.18
C LEU A 222 2.24 -0.05 17.60
N ASP A 223 2.71 -1.04 16.84
CA ASP A 223 2.61 -2.45 17.19
C ASP A 223 4.00 -3.11 17.26
N VAL A 224 4.40 -3.53 18.45
CA VAL A 224 5.65 -4.25 18.72
C VAL A 224 5.40 -5.57 19.47
N ALA A 225 4.15 -6.05 19.44
CA ALA A 225 3.73 -7.24 20.16
C ALA A 225 4.48 -8.51 19.71
N MET A 226 4.50 -9.53 20.56
CA MET A 226 5.06 -10.85 20.23
C MET A 226 6.52 -10.76 19.74
N ASN A 227 7.37 -10.21 20.59
CA ASN A 227 8.81 -10.10 20.40
C ASN A 227 9.53 -10.49 21.71
N ASN A 228 10.85 -10.29 21.77
CA ASN A 228 11.69 -10.52 22.94
C ASN A 228 12.17 -9.20 23.58
N LEU A 229 11.39 -8.11 23.43
CA LEU A 229 11.75 -6.79 23.95
C LEU A 229 11.74 -6.77 25.48
N SER A 230 12.60 -5.94 26.07
CA SER A 230 12.85 -5.85 27.51
C SER A 230 12.97 -4.39 27.97
N GLY A 231 13.17 -4.18 29.26
CA GLY A 231 13.21 -2.82 29.84
C GLY A 231 11.82 -2.25 30.05
N THR A 232 11.72 -0.92 30.13
CA THR A 232 10.46 -0.20 30.39
C THR A 232 9.76 0.23 29.11
N ILE A 233 8.44 0.43 29.17
CA ILE A 233 7.75 1.23 28.14
C ILE A 233 8.17 2.69 28.34
N PRO A 234 8.76 3.37 27.32
CA PRO A 234 9.25 4.73 27.45
C PRO A 234 8.17 5.74 27.87
N GLN A 235 8.48 6.57 28.88
CA GLN A 235 7.60 7.67 29.26
C GLN A 235 7.44 8.71 28.12
N SER A 236 8.37 8.76 27.17
CA SER A 236 8.27 9.61 25.98
C SER A 236 7.08 9.23 25.07
N LEU A 237 6.55 8.00 25.13
CA LEU A 237 5.33 7.67 24.37
C LEU A 237 4.12 8.50 24.81
N ALA A 238 4.12 9.03 26.03
CA ALA A 238 3.08 9.92 26.54
C ALA A 238 3.00 11.26 25.79
N THR A 239 4.01 11.63 25.00
CA THR A 239 4.03 12.87 24.21
C THR A 239 3.43 12.71 22.82
N LEU A 240 3.02 11.50 22.42
CA LEU A 240 2.43 11.22 21.13
C LEU A 240 0.93 11.50 21.15
N ASN A 241 0.52 12.66 20.63
CA ASN A 241 -0.88 13.11 20.70
C ASN A 241 -1.83 12.38 19.76
N TYR A 242 -1.34 11.75 18.71
CA TYR A 242 -2.17 11.04 17.72
C TYR A 242 -2.18 9.51 17.92
N LEU A 243 -1.40 8.99 18.89
CA LEU A 243 -1.26 7.55 19.11
C LEU A 243 -2.59 6.93 19.57
N SER A 244 -3.30 6.32 18.63
CA SER A 244 -4.65 5.77 18.83
C SER A 244 -4.66 4.25 18.92
N HIS A 245 -3.58 3.60 18.48
CA HIS A 245 -3.40 2.16 18.54
C HIS A 245 -2.01 1.85 19.10
N LEU A 246 -1.96 1.09 20.19
CA LEU A 246 -0.72 0.60 20.79
C LEU A 246 -0.88 -0.88 21.07
N ASN A 247 0.12 -1.68 20.74
CA ASN A 247 0.20 -3.07 21.19
C ASN A 247 1.64 -3.42 21.55
N VAL A 248 1.86 -3.78 22.82
CA VAL A 248 3.17 -4.17 23.38
C VAL A 248 3.10 -5.56 24.02
N SER A 249 2.03 -6.29 23.75
CA SER A 249 1.73 -7.58 24.38
C SER A 249 2.79 -8.64 24.03
N TYR A 250 2.90 -9.66 24.89
CA TYR A 250 3.79 -10.81 24.70
C TYR A 250 5.24 -10.41 24.42
N ASN A 251 5.83 -9.67 25.36
CA ASN A 251 7.24 -9.32 25.41
C ASN A 251 7.80 -9.62 26.83
N ASN A 252 9.03 -9.18 27.11
CA ASN A 252 9.65 -9.25 28.43
C ASN A 252 9.77 -7.84 29.07
N LEU A 253 8.78 -6.96 28.83
CA LEU A 253 8.76 -5.60 29.37
C LEU A 253 8.49 -5.61 30.87
N SER A 254 8.95 -4.55 31.54
CA SER A 254 8.97 -4.43 33.00
C SER A 254 8.74 -3.00 33.47
N GLY A 255 8.42 -2.85 34.76
CA GLY A 255 8.26 -1.55 35.39
C GLY A 255 6.86 -0.96 35.23
N LYS A 256 6.71 0.30 35.65
CA LYS A 256 5.43 0.98 35.66
C LYS A 256 5.00 1.37 34.25
N ILE A 257 3.76 1.07 33.89
CA ILE A 257 3.16 1.54 32.63
C ILE A 257 3.08 3.08 32.67
N PRO A 258 3.67 3.78 31.68
CA PRO A 258 3.67 5.24 31.65
C PRO A 258 2.26 5.79 31.50
N SER A 259 2.04 7.00 32.02
CA SER A 259 0.76 7.68 31.95
C SER A 259 0.91 9.04 31.27
N GLY A 260 -0.13 9.47 30.55
CA GLY A 260 -0.22 10.72 29.82
C GLY A 260 -1.58 10.84 29.15
N TYR A 261 -1.92 12.01 28.58
CA TYR A 261 -3.27 12.25 28.05
C TYR A 261 -3.70 11.18 27.04
N GLN A 262 -2.85 10.88 26.05
CA GLN A 262 -3.16 9.89 25.03
C GLN A 262 -3.04 8.45 25.54
N LEU A 263 -2.00 8.11 26.32
CA LEU A 263 -1.83 6.75 26.85
C LEU A 263 -2.95 6.34 27.83
N GLN A 264 -3.57 7.29 28.52
CA GLN A 264 -4.69 7.00 29.42
C GLN A 264 -5.96 6.55 28.69
N THR A 265 -6.10 6.84 27.39
CA THR A 265 -7.22 6.33 26.58
C THR A 265 -6.97 4.92 26.05
N LEU A 266 -5.74 4.39 26.21
CA LEU A 266 -5.34 3.05 25.80
C LEU A 266 -5.42 2.12 27.02
N ASP A 267 -6.64 1.98 27.54
CA ASP A 267 -6.96 1.33 28.81
C ASP A 267 -7.34 -0.15 28.67
N ASP A 268 -7.33 -0.70 27.46
CA ASP A 268 -7.52 -2.13 27.21
C ASP A 268 -6.32 -2.95 27.74
N PRO A 269 -6.52 -3.84 28.73
CA PRO A 269 -5.43 -4.64 29.30
C PRO A 269 -4.75 -5.58 28.28
N SER A 270 -5.43 -5.94 27.18
CA SER A 270 -4.88 -6.80 26.13
C SER A 270 -3.67 -6.17 25.42
N ILE A 271 -3.55 -4.85 25.43
CA ILE A 271 -2.39 -4.11 24.90
C ILE A 271 -1.09 -4.52 25.61
N TYR A 272 -1.17 -4.88 26.89
CA TYR A 272 -0.01 -5.07 27.78
C TYR A 272 0.19 -6.53 28.24
N ILE A 273 -0.76 -7.43 27.91
CA ILE A 273 -0.76 -8.82 28.37
C ILE A 273 0.53 -9.55 27.97
N GLY A 274 0.91 -10.58 28.73
CA GLY A 274 2.09 -11.40 28.41
C GLY A 274 3.43 -10.78 28.81
N ASN A 275 3.42 -9.63 29.51
CA ASN A 275 4.60 -9.01 30.12
C ASN A 275 4.54 -9.15 31.66
N PRO A 276 5.16 -10.18 32.27
CA PRO A 276 4.95 -10.54 33.67
C PRO A 276 5.49 -9.53 34.70
N TYR A 277 6.32 -8.58 34.27
CA TYR A 277 6.95 -7.60 35.16
C TYR A 277 6.42 -6.17 34.96
N LEU A 278 5.45 -5.97 34.05
CA LEU A 278 4.75 -4.70 33.95
C LEU A 278 3.78 -4.51 35.13
N CYS A 279 3.63 -3.28 35.59
CA CYS A 279 2.74 -2.96 36.69
C CYS A 279 2.06 -1.59 36.52
N GLY A 280 0.96 -1.39 37.24
CA GLY A 280 0.14 -0.19 37.18
C GLY A 280 -1.01 -0.29 36.16
N PRO A 281 -1.96 0.66 36.20
CA PRO A 281 -3.07 0.68 35.24
C PRO A 281 -2.56 0.73 33.79
N PRO A 282 -3.22 0.05 32.83
CA PRO A 282 -4.49 -0.66 32.97
C PRO A 282 -4.38 -2.13 33.43
N THR A 283 -3.18 -2.61 33.78
CA THR A 283 -3.00 -3.96 34.33
C THR A 283 -3.44 -4.03 35.80
N THR A 284 -3.76 -5.23 36.29
CA THR A 284 -4.13 -5.47 37.70
C THR A 284 -2.92 -5.62 38.62
N GLN A 285 -1.70 -5.66 38.07
CA GLN A 285 -0.46 -5.84 38.83
C GLN A 285 -0.06 -4.55 39.54
N SER A 286 0.06 -4.60 40.87
CA SER A 286 0.48 -3.45 41.67
C SER A 286 1.99 -3.24 41.60
N CYS A 287 2.43 -2.00 41.41
CA CYS A 287 3.86 -1.67 41.51
C CYS A 287 4.29 -1.65 42.97
N SER A 288 5.18 -2.56 43.38
CA SER A 288 5.79 -2.55 44.71
C SER A 288 6.65 -1.29 44.86
N GLY A 289 6.22 -0.37 45.73
CA GLY A 289 6.69 1.00 45.77
C GLY A 289 8.05 1.18 46.46
N ASN A 290 8.95 1.86 45.78
CA ASN A 290 9.75 2.91 46.39
C ASN A 290 9.84 4.05 45.39
N GLU A 291 8.85 4.95 45.42
CA GLU A 291 9.03 6.34 45.02
C GLU A 291 7.87 7.19 45.53
N THR A 292 8.25 8.22 46.27
CA THR A 292 7.42 9.14 47.04
C THR A 292 6.56 10.03 46.15
N THR A 293 5.28 10.09 46.50
CA THR A 293 4.24 10.94 45.95
C THR A 293 4.44 12.41 46.31
N HIS A 294 4.26 13.30 45.34
CA HIS A 294 3.90 14.70 45.58
C HIS A 294 2.58 15.01 44.86
N VAL A 295 1.59 15.48 45.62
CA VAL A 295 0.20 15.70 45.23
C VAL A 295 -0.04 17.16 44.81
N VAL A 296 -0.58 17.29 43.59
CA VAL A 296 -1.67 18.16 43.08
C VAL A 296 -2.01 19.49 43.77
N GLY A 297 -2.14 20.54 42.95
CA GLY A 297 -3.04 21.68 43.16
C GLY A 297 -3.99 21.86 41.95
N LYS A 298 -5.29 22.04 42.20
CA LYS A 298 -6.38 22.28 41.21
C LYS A 298 -6.89 23.74 41.26
N LYS A 299 -7.50 24.18 40.13
CA LYS A 299 -8.70 25.04 39.90
C LYS A 299 -8.43 26.06 38.76
N SER A 300 -9.36 26.54 37.93
CA SER A 300 -10.73 26.17 37.48
C SER A 300 -11.19 27.15 36.38
N HIS A 301 -12.05 26.68 35.47
CA HIS A 301 -13.19 27.37 34.79
C HIS A 301 -13.01 28.47 33.71
N GLY A 302 -13.69 28.25 32.58
CA GLY A 302 -14.16 29.25 31.59
C GLY A 302 -14.77 28.57 30.35
N ARG A 303 -15.98 28.97 29.92
CA ARG A 303 -16.85 28.38 28.86
C ARG A 303 -17.23 29.45 27.80
N PHE A 304 -17.72 29.01 26.63
CA PHE A 304 -18.44 29.71 25.50
C PHE A 304 -17.57 30.29 24.37
N GLU A 305 -17.97 30.40 23.09
CA GLU A 305 -18.85 29.68 22.13
C GLU A 305 -18.56 30.26 20.70
N ARG A 306 -18.81 29.47 19.64
CA ARG A 306 -19.23 29.80 18.23
C ARG A 306 -18.38 30.57 17.19
N LEU A 307 -18.19 29.85 16.06
CA LEU A 307 -18.49 30.11 14.62
C LEU A 307 -18.02 31.39 13.88
N GLY A 308 -17.41 31.15 12.70
CA GLY A 308 -17.38 32.07 11.55
C GLY A 308 -16.98 31.36 10.24
N LEU A 309 -17.95 31.16 9.34
CA LEU A 309 -17.80 30.74 7.94
C LEU A 309 -17.40 31.95 7.07
N TYR A 310 -16.60 31.74 6.02
CA TYR A 310 -16.76 32.43 4.73
C TYR A 310 -16.39 31.51 3.56
N VAL A 311 -17.29 31.45 2.58
CA VAL A 311 -17.15 30.90 1.23
C VAL A 311 -17.31 32.09 0.27
N LEU A 312 -16.55 32.15 -0.84
CA LEU A 312 -17.11 32.40 -2.17
C LEU A 312 -16.09 32.22 -3.30
N ASN A 313 -16.65 31.68 -4.39
CA ASN A 313 -16.09 31.25 -5.66
C ASN A 313 -15.75 32.41 -6.60
N THR A 314 -14.95 32.12 -7.63
CA THR A 314 -15.22 32.57 -9.01
C THR A 314 -14.82 31.51 -10.05
N LEU A 315 -15.76 31.19 -10.94
CA LEU A 315 -15.60 30.43 -12.19
C LEU A 315 -15.27 31.39 -13.35
N SER A 316 -14.58 30.91 -14.38
CA SER A 316 -15.04 31.06 -15.77
C SER A 316 -14.32 30.15 -16.78
N THR A 317 -15.17 29.44 -17.53
CA THR A 317 -15.13 28.80 -18.86
C THR A 317 -14.35 29.57 -19.94
N GLU A 318 -13.99 29.07 -21.14
CA GLU A 318 -14.19 27.83 -21.92
C GLU A 318 -13.23 27.91 -23.13
N GLY A 319 -12.99 26.79 -23.82
CA GLY A 319 -12.39 26.78 -25.15
C GLY A 319 -12.47 25.41 -25.82
N ILE A 320 -13.55 25.16 -26.54
CA ILE A 320 -13.81 23.94 -27.32
C ILE A 320 -13.08 24.03 -28.68
N GLN A 321 -12.41 22.94 -29.07
CA GLN A 321 -12.27 22.55 -30.48
C GLN A 321 -12.69 21.09 -30.63
N ALA A 322 -13.81 20.88 -31.32
CA ALA A 322 -14.28 19.56 -31.71
C ALA A 322 -13.57 19.14 -33.00
N PHE A 323 -12.69 18.15 -32.91
CA PHE A 323 -12.28 17.32 -34.04
C PHE A 323 -13.09 16.02 -33.98
N VAL A 324 -13.75 15.68 -35.08
CA VAL A 324 -14.41 14.38 -35.24
C VAL A 324 -13.32 13.36 -35.56
N ALA A 325 -12.76 12.71 -34.54
CA ALA A 325 -11.97 11.50 -34.73
C ALA A 325 -12.93 10.33 -35.01
N SER A 326 -12.80 9.76 -36.20
CA SER A 326 -13.68 8.76 -36.79
C SER A 326 -13.49 7.37 -36.19
N GLY A 327 -13.96 7.17 -34.95
CA GLY A 327 -14.11 5.84 -34.34
C GLY A 327 -12.82 5.02 -34.15
N CYS A 328 -12.94 3.94 -33.39
CA CYS A 328 -11.87 2.98 -33.13
C CYS A 328 -11.31 2.33 -34.41
N PHE A 329 -9.99 2.13 -34.46
CA PHE A 329 -9.34 1.44 -35.57
C PHE A 329 -9.80 -0.02 -35.69
N GLU A 330 -9.99 -0.49 -36.92
CA GLU A 330 -10.50 -1.85 -37.16
C GLU A 330 -9.57 -2.94 -36.61
N THR A 331 -8.25 -2.72 -36.66
CA THR A 331 -7.25 -3.63 -36.08
C THR A 331 -7.38 -3.74 -34.56
N GLU A 332 -7.52 -2.61 -33.86
CA GLU A 332 -7.70 -2.57 -32.40
C GLU A 332 -9.04 -3.16 -31.98
N ARG A 333 -10.11 -2.84 -32.74
CA ARG A 333 -11.43 -3.45 -32.55
C ARG A 333 -11.37 -4.97 -32.70
N ASN A 334 -10.73 -5.47 -33.75
CA ASN A 334 -10.61 -6.91 -33.99
C ASN A 334 -9.75 -7.59 -32.92
N ALA A 335 -8.70 -6.93 -32.45
CA ALA A 335 -7.90 -7.39 -31.31
C ALA A 335 -8.76 -7.51 -30.04
N LEU A 336 -9.59 -6.51 -29.72
CA LEU A 336 -10.51 -6.58 -28.58
C LEU A 336 -11.60 -7.66 -28.75
N LEU A 337 -12.12 -7.87 -29.96
CA LEU A 337 -13.09 -8.94 -30.21
C LEU A 337 -12.46 -10.34 -30.07
N ALA A 338 -11.21 -10.50 -30.54
CA ALA A 338 -10.44 -11.72 -30.32
C ALA A 338 -10.18 -11.94 -28.83
N PHE A 339 -9.80 -10.88 -28.10
CA PHE A 339 -9.63 -10.90 -26.66
C PHE A 339 -10.92 -11.34 -25.96
N LYS A 340 -12.06 -10.71 -26.29
CA LYS A 340 -13.39 -11.06 -25.75
C LYS A 340 -13.80 -12.50 -26.04
N ALA A 341 -13.44 -13.06 -27.20
CA ALA A 341 -13.83 -14.42 -27.58
C ALA A 341 -13.21 -15.49 -26.66
N ASP A 342 -12.05 -15.20 -26.08
CA ASP A 342 -11.35 -16.09 -25.15
C ASP A 342 -11.80 -15.93 -23.68
N LEU A 343 -12.66 -14.92 -23.41
CA LEU A 343 -13.18 -14.63 -22.07
C LEU A 343 -14.48 -15.36 -21.78
N ILE A 344 -14.63 -15.75 -20.51
CA ILE A 344 -15.89 -16.20 -19.93
C ILE A 344 -16.52 -14.99 -19.23
N ASP A 345 -17.69 -14.56 -19.70
CA ASP A 345 -18.43 -13.41 -19.16
C ASP A 345 -19.82 -13.82 -18.63
N PRO A 346 -19.90 -14.36 -17.40
CA PRO A 346 -21.13 -14.94 -16.87
C PRO A 346 -22.26 -13.93 -16.64
N ARG A 347 -21.95 -12.64 -16.58
CA ARG A 347 -22.91 -11.55 -16.31
C ARG A 347 -23.06 -10.57 -17.45
N ASN A 348 -22.55 -10.88 -18.64
CA ASN A 348 -22.61 -10.03 -19.83
C ASN A 348 -22.05 -8.60 -19.58
N ARG A 349 -20.99 -8.48 -18.80
CA ARG A 349 -20.29 -7.21 -18.55
C ARG A 349 -19.75 -6.58 -19.84
N LEU A 350 -19.43 -7.40 -20.84
CA LEU A 350 -18.93 -7.02 -22.16
C LEU A 350 -20.04 -6.90 -23.21
N ALA A 351 -21.31 -6.77 -22.81
CA ALA A 351 -22.46 -6.68 -23.74
C ALA A 351 -22.41 -5.47 -24.69
N SER A 352 -21.71 -4.39 -24.29
CA SER A 352 -21.51 -3.20 -25.13
C SER A 352 -20.51 -3.44 -26.28
N TRP A 353 -19.67 -4.47 -26.19
CA TRP A 353 -18.62 -4.78 -27.16
C TRP A 353 -19.17 -5.46 -28.41
N LYS A 354 -19.83 -4.67 -29.26
CA LYS A 354 -20.49 -5.13 -30.50
C LYS A 354 -20.61 -4.06 -31.59
N SER A 355 -20.60 -2.77 -31.22
CA SER A 355 -20.71 -1.67 -32.19
C SER A 355 -19.45 -1.52 -33.06
N GLN A 356 -19.54 -0.73 -34.13
CA GLN A 356 -18.38 -0.43 -34.98
C GLN A 356 -17.37 0.47 -34.26
N ASN A 357 -17.83 1.43 -33.48
CA ASN A 357 -16.96 2.31 -32.71
C ASN A 357 -16.64 1.69 -31.34
N CYS A 358 -15.48 1.05 -31.21
CA CYS A 358 -15.07 0.42 -29.95
C CYS A 358 -14.81 1.43 -28.81
N CYS A 359 -14.61 2.70 -29.11
CA CYS A 359 -14.45 3.76 -28.10
C CYS A 359 -15.74 4.06 -27.32
N THR A 360 -16.89 3.51 -27.76
CA THR A 360 -18.15 3.57 -26.99
C THR A 360 -18.36 2.34 -26.12
N TRP A 361 -17.42 1.39 -26.11
CA TRP A 361 -17.54 0.17 -25.34
C TRP A 361 -17.22 0.45 -23.88
N LYS A 362 -18.01 -0.15 -22.99
CA LYS A 362 -17.77 -0.04 -21.55
C LYS A 362 -16.37 -0.58 -21.25
N GLY A 363 -15.58 0.20 -20.52
CA GLY A 363 -14.20 -0.15 -20.17
C GLY A 363 -13.15 0.16 -21.25
N VAL A 364 -13.53 0.69 -22.41
CA VAL A 364 -12.58 1.09 -23.45
C VAL A 364 -12.51 2.61 -23.49
N VAL A 365 -11.31 3.17 -23.34
CA VAL A 365 -11.07 4.60 -23.47
C VAL A 365 -10.07 4.82 -24.60
N CYS A 366 -10.45 5.70 -25.53
CA CYS A 366 -9.63 6.08 -26.66
C CYS A 366 -9.08 7.49 -26.50
N SER A 367 -7.98 7.78 -27.18
CA SER A 367 -7.47 9.13 -27.34
C SER A 367 -8.48 10.02 -28.04
N ASN A 368 -8.77 11.19 -27.46
CA ASN A 368 -9.63 12.20 -28.08
C ASN A 368 -8.97 12.84 -29.33
N THR A 369 -7.65 12.69 -29.51
CA THR A 369 -6.91 13.25 -30.64
C THR A 369 -6.65 12.24 -31.74
N SER A 370 -6.21 11.03 -31.38
CA SER A 370 -5.78 10.02 -32.35
C SER A 370 -6.81 8.91 -32.58
N GLY A 371 -7.78 8.73 -31.68
CA GLY A 371 -8.77 7.65 -31.74
C GLY A 371 -8.24 6.26 -31.33
N HIS A 372 -6.93 6.13 -31.04
CA HIS A 372 -6.32 4.89 -30.55
C HIS A 372 -6.79 4.52 -29.15
N ILE A 373 -6.84 3.22 -28.86
CA ILE A 373 -7.17 2.73 -27.51
C ILE A 373 -6.01 2.99 -26.55
N LEU A 374 -6.27 3.75 -25.50
CA LEU A 374 -5.29 4.07 -24.45
C LEU A 374 -5.52 3.27 -23.16
N LYS A 375 -6.78 3.03 -22.78
CA LYS A 375 -7.13 2.32 -21.55
C LYS A 375 -8.14 1.21 -21.79
N LEU A 376 -7.85 0.06 -21.20
CA LEU A 376 -8.75 -1.08 -21.09
C LEU A 376 -9.00 -1.37 -19.61
N ASN A 377 -10.18 -0.98 -19.12
CA ASN A 377 -10.65 -1.23 -17.76
C ASN A 377 -11.73 -2.32 -17.75
N LEU A 378 -11.34 -3.51 -17.30
CA LEU A 378 -12.20 -4.66 -17.09
C LEU A 378 -12.30 -5.05 -15.61
N ARG A 379 -12.03 -4.11 -14.69
CA ARG A 379 -12.21 -4.29 -13.25
C ARG A 379 -13.62 -4.78 -12.92
N ASN A 380 -13.73 -5.77 -12.04
CA ASN A 380 -15.05 -6.24 -11.58
C ASN A 380 -15.66 -5.27 -10.56
N SER A 381 -16.49 -4.35 -11.04
CA SER A 381 -17.21 -3.38 -10.22
C SER A 381 -18.24 -4.01 -9.26
N TYR A 382 -18.58 -5.29 -9.42
CA TYR A 382 -19.55 -5.98 -8.56
C TYR A 382 -18.90 -6.72 -7.39
N ASP A 383 -17.58 -6.71 -7.26
CA ASP A 383 -16.87 -7.60 -6.34
C ASP A 383 -17.35 -7.51 -4.88
N ASN A 384 -17.47 -6.29 -4.36
CA ASN A 384 -17.96 -6.07 -3.00
C ASN A 384 -19.36 -6.65 -2.79
N PHE A 385 -20.28 -6.44 -3.74
CA PHE A 385 -21.62 -7.00 -3.68
C PHE A 385 -21.60 -8.52 -3.77
N ASP A 386 -20.85 -9.06 -4.73
CA ASP A 386 -20.73 -10.49 -5.00
C ASP A 386 -20.21 -11.25 -3.79
N TYR A 387 -19.12 -10.77 -3.18
CA TYR A 387 -18.50 -11.41 -2.04
C TYR A 387 -19.39 -11.37 -0.79
N LEU A 388 -20.04 -10.23 -0.52
CA LEU A 388 -20.96 -10.07 0.61
C LEU A 388 -22.19 -10.98 0.50
N TYR A 389 -22.74 -11.19 -0.71
CA TYR A 389 -23.99 -11.95 -0.89
C TYR A 389 -23.80 -13.43 -1.21
N TYR A 390 -22.74 -13.79 -1.94
CA TYR A 390 -22.58 -15.13 -2.50
C TYR A 390 -21.33 -15.86 -1.98
N GLY A 391 -20.43 -15.18 -1.26
CA GLY A 391 -19.14 -15.74 -0.84
C GLY A 391 -18.23 -16.15 -2.01
N LYS A 392 -18.56 -15.71 -3.24
CA LYS A 392 -17.85 -15.99 -4.49
C LYS A 392 -18.11 -14.85 -5.47
N ARG A 393 -17.39 -14.82 -6.60
CA ARG A 393 -17.48 -13.76 -7.63
C ARG A 393 -18.24 -14.23 -8.89
N PRO A 394 -19.57 -14.39 -8.86
CA PRO A 394 -20.33 -14.80 -10.04
C PRO A 394 -20.27 -13.79 -11.19
N SER A 395 -19.81 -12.56 -10.97
CA SER A 395 -19.64 -11.51 -11.98
C SER A 395 -18.21 -11.35 -12.49
N ALA A 396 -17.27 -12.14 -11.97
CA ALA A 396 -15.89 -12.11 -12.44
C ALA A 396 -15.79 -12.61 -13.89
N LEU A 397 -15.03 -11.89 -14.70
CA LEU A 397 -14.56 -12.42 -15.98
C LEU A 397 -13.58 -13.56 -15.71
N GLY A 398 -13.61 -14.58 -16.55
CA GLY A 398 -12.64 -15.67 -16.52
C GLY A 398 -12.22 -16.05 -17.93
N GLY A 399 -11.77 -17.30 -18.10
CA GLY A 399 -11.22 -17.75 -19.39
C GLY A 399 -9.76 -17.36 -19.55
N LYS A 400 -9.31 -17.19 -20.80
CA LYS A 400 -7.89 -16.93 -21.11
C LYS A 400 -7.66 -15.46 -21.40
N ILE A 401 -6.60 -14.89 -20.83
CA ILE A 401 -6.08 -13.58 -21.26
C ILE A 401 -5.28 -13.82 -22.55
N SER A 402 -5.97 -13.66 -23.68
CA SER A 402 -5.42 -13.84 -25.03
C SER A 402 -4.29 -12.84 -25.31
N PRO A 403 -3.15 -13.21 -25.91
CA PRO A 403 -2.09 -12.25 -26.25
C PRO A 403 -2.49 -11.22 -27.32
N SER A 404 -3.73 -11.29 -27.84
CA SER A 404 -4.28 -10.32 -28.78
C SER A 404 -4.30 -8.88 -28.25
N TRP A 405 -4.33 -8.65 -26.93
CA TRP A 405 -4.19 -7.31 -26.37
C TRP A 405 -2.80 -6.69 -26.63
N LEU A 406 -1.77 -7.49 -26.89
CA LEU A 406 -0.44 -7.01 -27.30
C LEU A 406 -0.45 -6.32 -28.68
N LEU A 407 -1.55 -6.46 -29.45
CA LEU A 407 -1.76 -5.75 -30.71
C LEU A 407 -2.24 -4.31 -30.48
N LEU A 408 -2.64 -3.96 -29.26
CA LEU A 408 -2.99 -2.59 -28.86
C LEU A 408 -1.71 -1.81 -28.55
N ASN A 409 -0.99 -1.40 -29.59
CA ASN A 409 0.35 -0.80 -29.44
C ASN A 409 0.38 0.52 -28.65
N HIS A 410 -0.76 1.18 -28.51
CA HIS A 410 -0.93 2.44 -27.76
C HIS A 410 -1.57 2.23 -26.39
N LEU A 411 -1.72 0.99 -25.93
CA LEU A 411 -2.35 0.70 -24.66
C LEU A 411 -1.43 1.11 -23.50
N GLU A 412 -1.87 2.14 -22.79
CA GLU A 412 -1.22 2.78 -21.66
C GLU A 412 -1.65 2.16 -20.32
N HIS A 413 -2.91 1.73 -20.22
CA HIS A 413 -3.49 1.24 -18.98
C HIS A 413 -4.30 -0.03 -19.20
N LEU A 414 -3.91 -1.10 -18.50
CA LEU A 414 -4.62 -2.37 -18.47
C LEU A 414 -5.03 -2.69 -17.03
N ASP A 415 -6.33 -2.62 -16.75
CA ASP A 415 -6.92 -3.04 -15.48
C ASP A 415 -7.81 -4.27 -15.69
N LEU A 416 -7.35 -5.39 -15.16
CA LEU A 416 -8.04 -6.68 -15.15
C LEU A 416 -8.41 -7.12 -13.72
N SER A 417 -8.37 -6.20 -12.76
CA SER A 417 -8.51 -6.50 -11.33
C SER A 417 -9.88 -7.07 -10.93
N LEU A 418 -9.89 -7.80 -9.81
CA LEU A 418 -11.09 -8.39 -9.20
C LEU A 418 -11.83 -9.42 -10.07
N ASN A 419 -11.14 -10.06 -11.00
CA ASN A 419 -11.69 -11.11 -11.87
C ASN A 419 -11.25 -12.51 -11.41
N ASN A 420 -11.40 -13.53 -12.27
CA ASN A 420 -11.00 -14.91 -12.01
C ASN A 420 -10.49 -15.59 -13.29
N PHE A 421 -9.28 -15.26 -13.71
CA PHE A 421 -8.66 -15.88 -14.90
C PHE A 421 -8.02 -17.27 -14.66
N SER A 422 -8.44 -18.01 -13.62
CA SER A 422 -8.21 -19.48 -13.48
C SER A 422 -6.80 -20.01 -13.81
N GLU A 423 -5.80 -19.65 -13.01
CA GLU A 423 -4.41 -20.15 -13.04
C GLU A 423 -3.61 -19.87 -14.32
N ILE A 424 -4.07 -18.98 -15.20
CA ILE A 424 -3.25 -18.57 -16.34
C ILE A 424 -2.05 -17.74 -15.90
N ARG A 425 -1.02 -17.73 -16.75
CA ARG A 425 0.16 -16.87 -16.57
C ARG A 425 -0.14 -15.44 -16.99
N ILE A 426 0.64 -14.50 -16.45
CA ILE A 426 0.73 -13.15 -17.00
C ILE A 426 1.26 -13.30 -18.45
N PRO A 427 0.50 -12.84 -19.48
CA PRO A 427 0.84 -13.05 -20.89
C PRO A 427 2.14 -12.37 -21.34
#